data_AF-A0A661AG46-F1
#
_entry.id   AF-A0A661AG46-F1
#
_cell.length_a   1.000
_cell.length_b   1.000
_cell.length_c   1.000
_cell.angle_alpha   90.00
_cell.angle_beta   90.00
_cell.angle_gamma   90.00
#
_symmetry.space_group_name_H-M   'P 1'
#
loop_
_entity.id
_entity.type
_entity.pdbx_description
1 polymer ?
#
loop_
_entity_poly.entity_id
_entity_poly.type
_entity_poly.pdbx_seq_one_letter_code
_entity_poly.pdbx_strand_id
1 'polypeptide(L)'
;LDFLSGFSGRRIAVLGDMLELGRDEEVFHREIGKYTMGKADVLLTCGKRARRIYEEFEGEKYHFDKIEECASFLREFLREGDVVLLKASRKMEFERIAEEICSTTSIH
;
A
#
# COMPACT_ATOMS: atom_id res chain seq x y z
N LEU A 1 9.44 0.67 -5.07
CA LEU A 1 9.77 -0.05 -3.82
C LEU A 1 11.21 0.23 -3.40
N ASP A 2 12.19 0.20 -4.31
CA ASP A 2 13.57 0.60 -3.96
C ASP A 2 13.68 2.05 -3.48
N PHE A 3 12.85 2.94 -4.06
CA PHE A 3 12.71 4.30 -3.53
C PHE A 3 12.36 4.33 -2.04
N LEU A 4 11.41 3.48 -1.61
CA LEU A 4 10.98 3.41 -0.20
C LEU A 4 12.12 2.93 0.71
N SER A 5 12.97 2.02 0.23
CA SER A 5 14.11 1.52 1.01
C SER A 5 15.19 2.55 1.31
N GLY A 6 15.23 3.68 0.58
CA GLY A 6 16.18 4.76 0.80
C GLY A 6 15.80 5.73 1.93
N PHE A 7 14.61 5.60 2.51
CA PHE A 7 14.15 6.47 3.58
C PHE A 7 14.41 5.89 4.96
N SER A 8 14.72 6.76 5.93
CA SER A 8 14.72 6.45 7.35
C SER A 8 13.32 6.54 7.94
N GLY A 9 13.06 5.78 9.01
CA GLY A 9 11.74 5.70 9.64
C GLY A 9 11.02 4.40 9.32
N ARG A 10 9.78 4.25 9.80
CA ARG A 10 8.95 3.08 9.51
C ARG A 10 8.35 3.22 8.11
N ARG A 11 8.69 2.28 7.23
CA ARG A 11 8.34 2.28 5.80
C ARG A 11 7.07 1.49 5.58
N ILE A 12 6.05 2.15 5.06
CA ILE A 12 4.73 1.59 4.80
C ILE A 12 4.50 1.57 3.29
N ALA A 13 4.32 0.38 2.73
CA ALA A 13 3.89 0.22 1.35
C ALA A 13 2.37 0.00 1.30
N VAL A 14 1.66 0.81 0.51
CA VAL A 14 0.23 0.64 0.24
C VAL A 14 0.07 0.29 -1.24
N LEU A 15 -0.26 -0.96 -1.52
CA LEU A 15 -0.25 -1.52 -2.86
C LEU A 15 -1.64 -1.96 -3.31
N GLY A 16 -2.10 -1.45 -4.46
CA GLY A 16 -3.40 -1.80 -5.03
C GLY A 16 -3.31 -2.74 -6.23
N ASP A 17 -4.47 -3.06 -6.78
CA ASP A 17 -4.58 -3.89 -7.99
C ASP A 17 -3.73 -3.32 -9.14
N MET A 18 -2.89 -4.17 -9.72
CA MET A 18 -2.17 -3.90 -10.95
C MET A 18 -2.99 -4.46 -12.12
N LEU A 19 -3.74 -3.59 -12.79
CA LEU A 19 -4.63 -3.98 -13.89
C LEU A 19 -3.86 -4.07 -15.22
N GLU A 20 -4.49 -4.70 -16.22
CA GLU A 20 -4.00 -4.76 -17.61
C GLU A 20 -2.70 -5.56 -17.81
N LEU A 21 -2.39 -6.49 -16.88
CA LEU A 21 -1.21 -7.36 -16.95
C LEU A 21 -1.41 -8.64 -17.77
N GLY A 22 -2.60 -8.86 -18.33
CA GLY A 22 -2.90 -10.04 -19.13
C GLY A 22 -2.90 -11.33 -18.31
N ARG A 23 -2.37 -12.42 -18.89
CA ARG A 23 -2.46 -13.78 -18.31
C ARG A 23 -1.57 -13.98 -17.09
N ASP A 24 -0.50 -13.20 -16.96
CA ASP A 24 0.51 -13.34 -15.91
C ASP A 24 0.21 -12.43 -14.71
N GLU A 25 -0.97 -11.82 -14.66
CA GLU A 25 -1.38 -10.90 -13.61
C GLU A 25 -1.16 -11.47 -12.21
N GLU A 26 -1.60 -12.71 -11.96
CA GLU A 26 -1.41 -13.34 -10.65
C GLU A 26 0.07 -13.51 -10.29
N VAL A 27 0.90 -13.91 -11.26
CA VAL A 27 2.34 -14.10 -11.07
C VAL A 27 2.97 -12.78 -10.65
N PHE A 28 2.69 -11.69 -11.37
CA PHE A 28 3.25 -10.38 -11.05
C PHE A 28 2.82 -9.86 -9.69
N HIS A 29 1.56 -10.04 -9.29
CA HIS A 29 1.13 -9.65 -7.94
C HIS A 29 1.89 -10.43 -6.86
N ARG A 30 2.09 -11.74 -7.08
CA ARG A 30 2.85 -12.56 -6.13
C ARG A 30 4.32 -12.12 -6.05
N GLU A 31 4.96 -11.88 -7.20
CA GLU A 31 6.34 -11.40 -7.27
C GLU A 31 6.51 -10.05 -6.55
N ILE A 32 5.56 -9.13 -6.69
CA ILE A 32 5.60 -7.85 -5.97
C ILE A 32 5.47 -8.03 -4.45
N GLY A 33 4.62 -8.96 -3.99
CA GLY A 33 4.52 -9.29 -2.57
C GLY A 33 5.87 -9.75 -2.01
N LYS A 34 6.54 -10.68 -2.70
CA LYS A 34 7.89 -11.13 -2.33
C LYS A 34 8.92 -10.00 -2.41
N TYR A 35 8.86 -9.18 -3.45
CA TYR A 35 9.81 -8.09 -3.67
C TYR A 35 9.69 -6.98 -2.61
N THR A 36 8.54 -6.87 -1.96
CA THR A 36 8.31 -5.87 -0.90
C THR A 36 9.01 -6.26 0.42
N MET A 37 9.30 -7.55 0.64
CA MET A 37 10.04 -8.00 1.81
C MET A 37 11.42 -7.33 1.90
N GLY A 38 11.77 -6.87 3.10
CA GLY A 38 13.00 -6.12 3.37
C GLY A 38 13.02 -4.66 2.87
N LYS A 39 12.00 -4.23 2.12
CA LYS A 39 11.87 -2.84 1.62
C LYS A 39 10.80 -2.04 2.35
N ALA A 40 9.79 -2.71 2.88
CA ALA A 40 8.78 -2.12 3.74
C ALA A 40 8.76 -2.86 5.08
N ASP A 41 8.48 -2.11 6.15
CA ASP A 41 8.28 -2.65 7.48
C ASP A 41 6.81 -3.06 7.67
N VAL A 42 5.89 -2.39 6.97
CA VAL A 42 4.45 -2.72 6.93
C VAL A 42 3.93 -2.73 5.48
N LEU A 43 3.09 -3.71 5.16
CA LEU A 43 2.36 -3.76 3.89
C LEU A 43 0.85 -3.60 4.09
N LEU A 44 0.25 -2.60 3.47
CA LEU A 44 -1.19 -2.51 3.25
C LEU A 44 -1.49 -2.85 1.79
N THR A 45 -2.56 -3.59 1.56
CA THR A 45 -3.05 -3.86 0.20
C THR A 45 -4.52 -3.53 0.07
N CYS A 46 -4.93 -3.05 -1.11
CA CYS A 46 -6.33 -2.74 -1.37
C CYS A 46 -6.78 -3.24 -2.74
N GLY A 47 -7.86 -4.01 -2.77
CA GLY A 47 -8.46 -4.54 -4.00
C GLY A 47 -8.28 -6.05 -4.14
N LYS A 48 -9.20 -6.66 -4.89
CA LYS A 48 -9.35 -8.13 -4.96
C LYS A 48 -8.08 -8.84 -5.46
N ARG A 49 -7.35 -8.23 -6.39
CA ARG A 49 -6.14 -8.82 -6.99
C ARG A 49 -4.91 -8.58 -6.11
N ALA A 50 -4.86 -7.44 -5.43
CA ALA A 50 -3.83 -7.09 -4.45
C ALA A 50 -3.79 -8.06 -3.25
N ARG A 51 -4.86 -8.85 -3.02
CA ARG A 51 -4.84 -9.98 -2.07
C ARG A 51 -3.67 -10.93 -2.31
N ARG A 52 -3.26 -11.12 -3.58
CA ARG A 52 -2.10 -11.96 -3.93
C ARG A 52 -0.77 -11.36 -3.49
N ILE A 53 -0.64 -10.03 -3.50
CA ILE A 53 0.52 -9.33 -2.95
C ILE A 53 0.58 -9.57 -1.44
N TYR A 54 -0.56 -9.41 -0.76
CA TYR A 54 -0.70 -9.64 0.67
C TYR A 54 -0.33 -11.06 1.09
N GLU A 55 -0.74 -12.06 0.33
CA GLU A 55 -0.47 -13.47 0.63
C GLU A 55 1.03 -13.78 0.68
N GLU A 56 1.85 -13.14 -0.17
CA GLU A 56 3.28 -13.43 -0.31
C GLU A 56 4.21 -12.60 0.60
N PHE A 57 3.70 -11.55 1.25
CA PHE A 57 4.49 -10.76 2.18
C PHE A 57 4.48 -11.38 3.58
N GLU A 58 5.64 -11.44 4.23
CA GLU A 58 5.76 -11.87 5.62
C GLU A 58 6.07 -10.66 6.52
N GLY A 59 5.38 -10.56 7.66
CA GLY A 59 5.51 -9.42 8.59
C GLY A 59 4.17 -8.75 8.89
N GLU A 60 4.22 -7.49 9.33
CA GLU A 60 3.02 -6.70 9.63
C GLU A 60 2.30 -6.34 8.32
N LYS A 61 1.09 -6.85 8.14
CA LYS A 61 0.33 -6.66 6.91
C LYS A 61 -1.17 -6.57 7.10
N TYR A 62 -1.81 -5.77 6.26
CA TYR A 62 -3.26 -5.56 6.25
C TYR A 62 -3.81 -5.60 4.82
N HIS A 63 -5.04 -6.06 4.67
CA HIS A 63 -5.73 -6.13 3.39
C HIS A 63 -7.12 -5.54 3.49
N PHE A 64 -7.51 -4.76 2.48
CA PHE A 64 -8.80 -4.10 2.38
C PHE A 64 -9.43 -4.41 1.03
N ASP A 65 -10.75 -4.58 1.01
CA ASP A 65 -11.48 -4.70 -0.26
C ASP A 65 -11.80 -3.32 -0.85
N LYS A 66 -11.87 -2.28 -0.01
CA LYS A 66 -12.27 -0.92 -0.39
C LYS A 66 -11.24 0.13 0.01
N ILE A 67 -11.13 1.15 -0.84
CA ILE A 67 -10.18 2.26 -0.67
C ILE A 67 -10.52 3.07 0.58
N GLU A 68 -11.80 3.29 0.85
CA GLU A 68 -12.28 4.07 1.99
C GLU A 68 -11.87 3.42 3.33
N GLU A 69 -11.92 2.09 3.41
CA GLU A 69 -11.50 1.32 4.58
C GLU A 69 -9.98 1.40 4.76
N CYS A 70 -9.23 1.25 3.66
CA CYS A 70 -7.78 1.40 3.66
C CYS A 70 -7.35 2.82 4.08
N ALA A 71 -8.02 3.86 3.58
CA ALA A 71 -7.72 5.24 3.90
C ALA A 71 -8.03 5.57 5.37
N SER A 72 -9.21 5.16 5.85
CA SER A 72 -9.61 5.36 7.24
C SER A 72 -8.66 4.67 8.21
N PHE A 73 -8.26 3.42 7.90
CA PHE A 73 -7.27 2.70 8.69
C PHE A 73 -5.92 3.42 8.67
N LEU A 74 -5.43 3.81 7.49
CA LEU A 74 -4.14 4.47 7.35
C LEU A 74 -4.10 5.79 8.13
N ARG A 75 -5.18 6.58 8.12
CA ARG A 75 -5.29 7.85 8.87
C ARG A 75 -5.04 7.67 10.37
N GLU A 76 -5.58 6.61 10.97
CA GLU A 76 -5.43 6.31 12.40
C GLU A 76 -4.14 5.53 12.72
N PHE A 77 -3.57 4.85 11.72
CA PHE A 77 -2.42 3.98 11.88
C PHE A 77 -1.07 4.70 11.73
N LEU A 78 -1.07 5.81 11.02
CA LEU A 78 0.12 6.62 10.80
C LEU A 78 0.58 7.29 12.09
N ARG A 79 1.90 7.33 12.25
CA ARG A 79 2.57 8.08 13.31
C ARG A 79 3.65 8.97 12.73
N GLU A 80 4.11 9.93 13.52
CA GLU A 80 5.21 10.81 13.15
C GLU A 80 6.46 9.98 12.77
N GLY A 81 7.08 10.35 11.65
CA GLY A 81 8.25 9.65 11.10
C GLY A 81 7.94 8.43 10.24
N ASP A 82 6.67 8.08 10.00
CA ASP A 82 6.30 7.08 9.00
C ASP A 82 6.51 7.61 7.57
N VAL A 83 6.94 6.73 6.68
CA VAL A 83 7.10 7.02 5.25
C VAL A 83 6.18 6.12 4.46
N VAL A 84 5.27 6.71 3.69
CA VAL A 84 4.23 5.99 2.96
C VAL A 84 4.48 6.02 1.45
N LEU A 85 4.47 4.85 0.82
CA LEU A 85 4.42 4.71 -0.63
C LEU A 85 3.03 4.21 -1.06
N LEU A 86 2.29 5.04 -1.80
CA LEU A 86 1.05 4.63 -2.45
C LEU A 86 1.33 4.20 -3.90
N LYS A 87 0.88 3.01 -4.30
CA LYS A 87 0.99 2.55 -5.69
C LYS A 87 -0.14 1.59 -6.08
N ALA A 88 -0.88 1.92 -7.13
CA ALA A 88 -1.89 1.07 -7.73
C ALA A 88 -2.06 1.40 -9.22
N SER A 89 -2.92 0.65 -9.92
CA SER A 89 -3.45 1.11 -11.21
C SER A 89 -4.22 2.43 -11.05
N ARG A 90 -4.19 3.30 -12.07
CA ARG A 90 -4.92 4.59 -12.05
C ARG A 90 -6.42 4.42 -11.82
N LYS A 91 -7.00 3.31 -12.31
CA LYS A 91 -8.43 3.00 -12.13
C LYS A 91 -8.82 2.71 -10.67
N MET A 92 -7.83 2.53 -9.79
CA MET A 92 -8.06 2.37 -8.34
C MET A 92 -8.11 3.71 -7.61
N GLU A 93 -7.85 4.85 -8.26
CA GLU A 93 -8.01 6.18 -7.66
C GLU A 93 -7.35 6.33 -6.27
N PHE A 94 -6.13 5.79 -6.10
CA PHE A 94 -5.38 5.81 -4.83
C PHE A 94 -5.02 7.22 -4.36
N GLU A 95 -5.11 8.22 -5.23
CA GLU A 95 -5.08 9.64 -4.87
C GLU A 95 -6.07 9.99 -3.74
N ARG A 96 -7.22 9.31 -3.68
CA ARG A 96 -8.22 9.50 -2.61
C ARG A 96 -7.67 9.13 -1.22
N ILE A 97 -6.74 8.16 -1.16
CA ILE A 97 -6.05 7.81 0.10
C ILE A 97 -5.15 8.97 0.54
N ALA A 98 -4.42 9.57 -0.41
CA ALA A 98 -3.54 10.70 -0.13
C ALA A 98 -4.34 11.92 0.35
N GLU A 99 -5.48 12.21 -0.28
CA GLU A 99 -6.38 13.29 0.11
C GLU A 99 -6.91 13.12 1.54
N GLU A 100 -7.34 11.91 1.90
CA GLU A 100 -7.84 11.61 3.25
C GLU A 100 -6.77 11.80 4.32
N ILE A 101 -5.53 11.36 4.07
CA ILE A 101 -4.45 11.48 5.07
C ILE A 101 -3.84 12.89 5.14
N CYS A 102 -3.82 13.64 4.02
CA CYS A 102 -3.26 14.98 3.95
C CYS A 102 -4.25 16.09 4.34
N SER A 103 -5.57 15.85 4.24
CA SER A 103 -6.60 16.85 4.59
C SER A 103 -6.70 17.16 6.09
N THR A 104 -5.86 16.54 6.93
CA THR A 104 -5.73 16.88 8.35
C THR A 104 -4.98 18.21 8.52
N THR A 105 -5.67 19.33 8.31
CA THR A 105 -5.28 20.61 8.90
C THR A 105 -5.70 20.56 10.37
N SER A 106 -4.77 20.21 11.26
CA SER A 106 -4.95 20.49 12.68
C SER A 106 -4.98 22.02 12.83
N ILE A 107 -6.19 22.58 12.91
CA ILE A 107 -6.37 23.92 13.45
C ILE A 107 -6.14 23.77 14.95
N HIS A 108 -4.93 24.12 15.39
CA HIS A 108 -4.70 24.56 16.76
C HIS A 108 -4.91 26.08 16.81
#